data_AF-A0A6M0B1T1-F1
#
_entry.id   AF-A0A6M0B1T1-F1
#
_cell.length_a   1.000
_cell.length_b   1.000
_cell.length_c   1.000
_cell.angle_alpha   90.00
_cell.angle_beta   90.00
_cell.angle_gamma   90.00
#
_symmetry.space_group_name_H-M   'P 1'
#
loop_
_entity.id
_entity.type
_entity.pdbx_description
1 polymer ?
#
loop_
_entity_poly.entity_id
_entity_poly.type
_entity_poly.pdbx_seq_one_letter_code
_entity_poly.pdbx_strand_id
1 'polypeptide(L)' 'MLFDKPIQPIPLKLELNKEKVKLGKTLFHDPQLSQDNTISCASCHNLNTGGTDQIVRSIGIKNRIGLINAPTVFKI' A
#
# COMPACT_ATOMS: atom_id res chain seq x y z
N MET A 1 -31.81 9.61 12.58
CA MET A 1 -30.44 10.16 12.50
C MET A 1 -29.49 9.05 12.07
N LEU A 2 -28.86 9.15 10.89
CA LEU A 2 -28.00 8.11 10.31
C LEU A 2 -26.49 8.32 10.62
N PHE A 3 -26.12 9.47 11.18
CA PHE A 3 -24.72 9.88 11.40
C PHE A 3 -24.19 9.66 12.82
N ASP A 4 -24.98 9.03 13.70
CA ASP A 4 -24.67 8.92 15.13
C ASP A 4 -24.18 7.51 15.54
N LYS A 5 -23.63 6.74 14.58
CA LYS A 5 -23.16 5.37 14.78
C LYS A 5 -21.62 5.32 14.84
N PRO A 6 -21.05 4.43 15.67
CA PRO A 6 -19.59 4.33 15.88
C PRO A 6 -18.82 3.90 14.63
N ILE A 7 -19.51 3.34 13.63
CA ILE A 7 -18.94 3.02 12.31
C ILE A 7 -19.80 3.65 11.22
N GLN A 8 -19.12 4.14 10.19
CA GLN A 8 -19.74 4.76 9.02
C GLN A 8 -19.32 3.99 7.75
N PRO A 9 -20.20 3.91 6.74
CA PRO A 9 -19.84 3.31 5.46
C PRO A 9 -18.69 4.05 4.79
N ILE A 10 -17.85 3.32 4.07
CA ILE A 10 -16.77 3.93 3.32
C ILE A 10 -17.34 4.63 2.08
N PRO A 11 -16.95 5.89 1.79
CA PRO A 11 -17.36 6.58 0.57
C PRO A 11 -16.99 5.80 -0.69
N LEU A 12 -17.94 5.66 -1.61
CA LEU A 12 -17.74 4.94 -2.88
C LEU A 12 -17.09 5.81 -3.97
N LYS A 13 -17.08 7.14 -3.79
CA LYS A 13 -16.54 8.10 -4.75
C LYS A 13 -15.70 9.14 -4.03
N LEU A 14 -14.56 9.46 -4.63
CA LEU A 14 -13.65 10.52 -4.23
C LEU A 14 -13.28 11.29 -5.48
N GLU A 15 -13.31 12.62 -5.41
CA GLU A 15 -12.83 13.47 -6.49
C GLU A 15 -11.30 13.52 -6.43
N LEU A 16 -10.64 12.87 -7.39
CA LEU A 16 -9.18 12.74 -7.46
C LEU A 16 -8.68 13.15 -8.84
N ASN A 17 -7.48 13.75 -8.88
CA ASN A 17 -6.80 14.01 -10.14
C ASN A 17 -6.34 12.68 -10.78
N LYS A 18 -6.93 12.31 -11.92
CA LYS A 18 -6.67 11.04 -12.62
C LYS A 18 -5.22 10.88 -13.06
N GLU A 19 -4.56 11.94 -13.50
CA GLU A 19 -3.15 11.89 -13.92
C GLU A 19 -2.24 11.61 -12.72
N LYS A 20 -2.52 12.25 -11.58
CA LYS A 20 -1.79 11.99 -10.33
C LYS A 20 -2.00 10.55 -9.84
N VAL A 21 -3.23 10.02 -9.94
CA VAL A 21 -3.52 8.62 -9.58
C VAL A 21 -2.77 7.65 -10.49
N LYS A 22 -2.75 7.90 -11.80
CA LYS A 22 -2.03 7.07 -12.77
C LYS A 22 -0.52 7.08 -12.50
N LEU A 23 0.07 8.26 -12.31
CA LEU A 23 1.48 8.40 -11.94
C LEU A 23 1.79 7.67 -10.63
N GLY A 24 0.97 7.87 -9.60
CA GLY A 24 1.12 7.20 -8.31
C GLY A 24 1.06 5.67 -8.44
N LYS A 25 0.16 5.14 -9.27
CA LYS A 25 0.09 3.69 -9.55
C LYS A 25 1.39 3.17 -10.16
N THR A 26 1.97 3.90 -11.11
CA THR A 26 3.27 3.53 -11.71
C THR A 26 4.36 3.52 -10.64
N LEU A 27 4.50 4.62 -9.88
CA LEU A 27 5.53 4.75 -8.85
C LEU A 27 5.40 3.70 -7.74
N PHE A 28 4.18 3.33 -7.35
CA PHE A 28 3.93 2.31 -6.33
C PHE A 28 4.52 0.93 -6.71
N HIS A 29 4.61 0.64 -8.00
CA HIS A 29 5.15 -0.61 -8.54
C HIS A 29 6.57 -0.45 -9.09
N ASP A 30 7.17 0.74 -8.99
CA ASP A 30 8.48 1.01 -9.58
C ASP A 30 9.60 0.65 -8.59
N PRO A 31 10.40 -0.39 -8.85
CA PRO A 31 11.47 -0.77 -7.93
C PRO A 31 12.64 0.22 -7.98
N GLN A 32 12.73 1.11 -8.98
CA GLN A 32 13.79 2.13 -9.09
C GLN A 32 13.77 3.13 -7.94
N LEU A 33 12.69 3.17 -7.16
CA LEU A 33 12.61 3.95 -5.93
C LEU A 33 13.38 3.33 -4.75
N SER A 34 13.77 2.06 -4.84
CA SER A 34 14.66 1.44 -3.87
C SER A 34 16.13 1.67 -4.21
N GLN A 35 16.99 1.66 -3.19
CA GLN A 35 18.43 1.91 -3.34
C GLN A 35 19.14 0.93 -4.29
N ASP A 36 18.65 -0.30 -4.43
CA ASP A 36 19.25 -1.34 -5.26
C ASP A 36 18.35 -1.80 -6.42
N ASN A 37 17.28 -1.06 -6.72
CA ASN A 37 16.31 -1.35 -7.78
C ASN A 37 15.61 -2.72 -7.65
N THR A 38 15.51 -3.30 -6.44
CA THR A 38 14.90 -4.62 -6.23
C THR A 38 13.52 -4.59 -5.56
N ILE A 39 13.18 -3.49 -4.89
CA ILE A 39 11.96 -3.39 -4.07
C ILE A 39 11.12 -2.18 -4.48
N SER A 40 9.81 -2.37 -4.59
CA SER A 40 8.82 -1.32 -4.75
C SER A 40 7.89 -1.28 -3.53
N CYS A 41 6.97 -0.32 -3.47
CA CYS A 41 5.93 -0.32 -2.44
C CYS A 41 5.09 -1.60 -2.51
N ALA A 42 4.78 -2.06 -3.73
CA ALA A 42 4.00 -3.27 -3.99
C ALA A 42 4.69 -4.58 -3.55
N SER A 43 6.01 -4.57 -3.34
CA SER A 43 6.74 -5.74 -2.87
C SER A 43 6.32 -6.16 -1.45
N CYS A 44 6.02 -5.18 -0.57
CA CYS A 44 5.55 -5.44 0.79
C CYS A 44 4.04 -5.18 0.95
N HIS A 45 3.47 -4.30 0.13
CA HIS A 45 2.05 -3.93 0.16
C HIS A 45 1.31 -4.42 -1.09
N ASN A 46 1.37 -5.72 -1.34
CA ASN A 46 0.83 -6.32 -2.56
C ASN A 46 -0.70 -6.23 -2.60
N LEU A 47 -1.23 -5.51 -3.59
CA LEU A 47 -2.66 -5.24 -3.74
C LEU A 47 -3.49 -6.49 -4.09
N ASN A 48 -2.85 -7.54 -4.63
CA ASN A 48 -3.53 -8.81 -4.95
C ASN A 48 -3.74 -9.69 -3.71
N THR A 49 -3.06 -9.39 -2.60
CA THR A 49 -3.09 -10.16 -1.36
C THR A 49 -3.57 -9.32 -0.19
N GLY A 50 -4.53 -8.42 -0.43
CA GLY A 50 -5.12 -7.59 0.62
C GLY A 50 -4.28 -6.37 1.01
N GLY A 51 -3.28 -5.98 0.19
CA GLY A 51 -2.40 -4.85 0.45
C GLY A 51 -1.23 -5.19 1.38
N THR A 52 -0.91 -6.47 1.58
CA THR A 52 0.19 -6.97 2.41
C THR A 52 0.95 -8.08 1.71
N ASP A 53 2.14 -8.41 2.19
CA ASP A 53 2.98 -9.51 1.70
C ASP A 53 2.69 -10.87 2.38
N GLN A 54 1.75 -10.90 3.34
CA GLN A 54 1.31 -12.09 4.07
C GLN A 54 2.44 -12.88 4.78
N ILE A 55 3.52 -12.21 5.17
CA ILE A 55 4.59 -12.80 5.99
C ILE A 55 4.73 -12.08 7.32
N VAL A 56 5.35 -12.72 8.32
CA VAL A 56 5.45 -12.18 9.68
C VAL A 56 6.13 -10.80 9.68
N ARG A 57 7.22 -10.65 8.93
CA ARG A 57 7.97 -9.40 8.75
C ARG A 57 8.54 -9.33 7.34
N SER A 58 8.40 -8.17 6.70
CA SER A 58 8.83 -7.97 5.32
C SER A 58 10.34 -8.12 5.14
N ILE A 59 10.73 -8.55 3.94
CA ILE A 59 12.12 -8.64 3.53
C ILE A 59 12.45 -7.41 2.68
N GLY A 60 13.35 -6.58 3.17
CA GLY A 60 13.87 -5.39 2.51
C GLY A 60 15.12 -5.67 1.67
N ILE A 61 15.71 -4.58 1.16
CA ILE A 61 16.97 -4.63 0.39
C ILE A 61 18.06 -5.38 1.15
N LYS A 62 18.93 -6.08 0.43
CA LYS A 62 19.98 -6.94 1.00
C LYS A 62 19.44 -8.00 1.99
N ASN A 63 18.23 -8.51 1.75
CA ASN A 63 17.54 -9.49 2.59
C ASN A 63 17.36 -9.07 4.06
N ARG A 64 17.32 -7.76 4.33
CA ARG A 64 17.13 -7.27 5.70
C ARG A 64 15.69 -7.48 6.15
N ILE A 65 15.51 -8.17 7.28
CA ILE A 65 14.18 -8.39 7.86
C ILE A 65 13.75 -7.12 8.59
N GLY A 66 12.54 -6.64 8.30
CA GLY A 66 11.93 -5.49 8.98
C GLY A 66 11.72 -5.74 10.48
N LEU A 67 11.40 -4.68 11.23
CA LEU A 67 11.12 -4.79 12.67
C LEU A 67 9.66 -5.15 12.97
N ILE A 68 8.75 -4.85 12.04
CA ILE A 68 7.30 -5.01 12.19
C ILE A 68 6.72 -5.77 10.98
N ASN A 69 5.49 -6.24 11.15
CA ASN A 69 4.66 -6.72 10.05
C ASN A 69 4.24 -5.53 9.16
N ALA A 70 4.22 -5.70 7.83
CA ALA A 70 3.72 -4.68 6.93
C ALA A 70 2.18 -4.65 6.95
N PRO A 71 1.55 -3.55 7.40
CA PRO A 71 0.09 -3.43 7.39
C PRO A 71 -0.44 -3.23 5.97
N THR A 72 -1.76 -3.31 5.80
CA THR A 72 -2.38 -3.00 4.52
C THR A 72 -2.31 -1.51 4.19
N VAL A 73 -2.20 -1.17 2.90
CA VAL A 73 -2.39 0.20 2.39
C VAL A 73 -3.85 0.50 2.05
N PHE A 74 -4.75 -0.48 2.15
CA PHE A 74 -6.17 -0.22 1.94
C PHE A 74 -6.77 0.56 3.10
N LYS A 75 -7.49 1.63 2.76
CA LYS A 75 -8.21 2.47 3.73
C LYS A 75 -7.29 3.12 4.78
N ILE A 76 -6.07 3.48 4.36
CA ILE A 76 -5.19 4.36 5.13
C ILE A 76 -5.67 5.81 5.08
#